data_AF-A0A1I4HQH1-F1
#
_entry.id   AF-A0A1I4HQH1-F1
#
_cell.length_a   1.000
_cell.length_b   1.000
_cell.length_c   1.000
_cell.angle_alpha   90.00
_cell.angle_beta   90.00
_cell.angle_gamma   90.00
#
_symmetry.space_group_name_H-M   'P 1'
#
loop_
_entity.id
_entity.type
_entity.pdbx_description
1 polymer ?
#
loop_
_entity_poly.entity_id
_entity_poly.type
_entity_poly.pdbx_seq_one_letter_code
_entity_poly.pdbx_strand_id
1 'polypeptide(L)'
;MASGLIPRKWLMRLGYAAVCLAILFLQLLPLETTPRRWAGPDLLVVVTVVWAARQPKFTPPLLVALVFLLADLLLMRPPGLMAAVMVLAVEVLQRRAPSLRASTFAIEWATAAAAMLTIMLVYRLGLMVFFVERASLGLTLMQTIMNISLYPLIVMLSSGLFGVRRAPVRETGMGAAT
;
A
#
# COMPACT_ATOMS: atom_id res chain seq x y z
N MET A 1 21.18 23.39 20.08
CA MET A 1 21.90 22.39 19.27
C MET A 1 21.42 21.00 19.68
N ALA A 2 20.51 20.42 18.90
CA ALA A 2 20.14 19.01 18.82
C ALA A 2 19.06 18.90 17.74
N SER A 3 19.41 19.22 16.49
CA SER A 3 18.55 18.91 15.35
C SER A 3 18.47 17.38 15.27
N GLY A 4 17.33 16.82 15.69
CA GLY A 4 17.10 15.38 15.81
C GLY A 4 17.61 14.62 14.58
N LEU A 5 18.53 13.68 14.84
CA LEU A 5 19.43 13.03 13.89
C LEU A 5 18.77 12.05 12.90
N ILE A 6 17.44 12.12 12.71
CA ILE A 6 16.71 11.21 11.81
C ILE A 6 16.07 12.02 10.69
N PRO A 7 16.58 11.94 9.45
CA PRO A 7 15.95 12.57 8.31
C PRO A 7 14.51 12.09 8.21
N ARG A 8 13.54 13.00 8.07
CA ARG A 8 12.09 12.71 7.99
C ARG A 8 11.74 11.53 7.04
N LYS A 9 12.54 11.32 5.99
CA LYS A 9 12.43 10.18 5.06
C LYS A 9 12.60 8.82 5.77
N TRP A 10 13.59 8.70 6.65
CA TRP A 10 13.85 7.47 7.42
C TRP A 10 12.76 7.22 8.45
N LEU A 11 12.28 8.26 9.12
CA LEU A 11 11.16 8.14 10.06
C LEU A 11 9.90 7.60 9.36
N MET A 12 9.58 8.09 8.16
CA MET A 12 8.41 7.62 7.42
C MET A 12 8.60 6.22 6.84
N ARG A 13 9.82 5.85 6.41
CA ARG A 13 10.15 4.45 6.02
C ARG A 13 10.01 3.48 7.18
N LEU A 14 10.50 3.87 8.37
CA LEU A 14 10.30 3.10 9.59
C LEU A 14 8.83 3.02 9.97
N GLY A 15 8.07 4.11 9.81
CA GLY A 15 6.62 4.12 10.00
C GLY A 15 5.89 3.13 9.08
N TYR A 16 6.22 3.11 7.78
CA TYR A 16 5.69 2.11 6.84
C TYR A 16 6.03 0.69 7.28
N ALA A 17 7.31 0.42 7.55
CA ALA A 17 7.77 -0.89 7.98
C ALA A 17 7.08 -1.34 9.28
N ALA A 18 6.92 -0.44 10.25
CA ALA A 18 6.24 -0.71 11.51
C ALA A 18 4.76 -1.03 11.31
N VAL A 19 4.05 -0.29 10.45
CA VAL A 19 2.65 -0.58 10.10
C VAL A 19 2.54 -1.95 9.43
N CYS A 20 3.42 -2.25 8.48
CA CYS A 20 3.45 -3.57 7.82
C CYS A 20 3.75 -4.70 8.81
N LEU A 21 4.73 -4.53 9.69
CA LEU A 21 5.06 -5.51 10.73
C LEU A 21 3.91 -5.70 11.72
N ALA A 22 3.22 -4.63 12.12
CA ALA A 22 2.04 -4.72 12.96
C ALA A 22 0.91 -5.50 12.25
N ILE A 23 0.68 -5.26 10.96
CA ILE A 23 -0.29 -6.01 10.16
C ILE A 23 0.11 -7.50 10.08
N LEU A 24 1.38 -7.81 9.82
CA LEU A 24 1.86 -9.20 9.79
C LEU A 24 1.70 -9.88 11.14
N PHE A 25 2.01 -9.17 12.23
CA PHE A 25 1.80 -9.67 13.59
C PHE A 25 0.32 -9.96 13.86
N LEU A 26 -0.59 -9.07 13.45
CA LEU A 26 -2.04 -9.28 13.55
C LEU A 26 -2.53 -10.46 12.69
N GLN A 27 -1.90 -10.71 11.53
CA GLN A 27 -2.22 -11.86 10.68
C GLN A 27 -1.70 -13.19 11.25
N LEU A 28 -0.61 -13.16 12.02
CA LEU A 28 -0.08 -14.33 12.73
C LEU A 28 -0.88 -14.68 13.98
N LEU A 29 -1.54 -13.68 14.59
CA LEU A 29 -2.49 -13.94 15.66
C LEU A 29 -3.68 -14.74 15.07
N PRO A 30 -4.03 -15.90 15.65
CA PRO A 30 -5.19 -16.66 15.24
C PRO A 30 -6.46 -15.91 15.64
N LEU A 31 -6.81 -14.90 14.84
CA LEU A 31 -8.07 -14.20 14.91
C LEU A 31 -9.09 -15.07 14.18
N GLU A 32 -9.73 -16.00 14.90
CA GLU A 32 -10.84 -16.86 14.46
C GLU A 32 -12.10 -16.03 14.11
N THR A 33 -11.96 -15.05 13.21
CA THR A 33 -12.92 -13.97 12.99
C THR A 33 -13.52 -14.00 11.58
N THR A 34 -13.03 -14.85 10.68
CA THR A 34 -13.54 -14.93 9.30
C THR A 34 -14.33 -16.23 9.07
N PRO A 35 -15.66 -16.14 8.89
CA PRO A 35 -16.47 -17.27 8.42
C PRO A 35 -15.90 -17.85 7.12
N ARG A 36 -16.01 -19.16 6.89
CA ARG A 36 -15.52 -19.85 5.67
C ARG A 36 -15.99 -19.25 4.33
N ARG A 37 -17.03 -18.42 4.33
CA ARG A 37 -17.60 -17.75 3.14
C ARG A 37 -17.19 -16.28 2.98
N TRP A 38 -16.43 -15.72 3.92
CA TRP A 38 -16.07 -14.31 3.94
C TRP A 38 -14.55 -14.17 3.82
N ALA A 39 -14.09 -13.53 2.75
CA ALA A 39 -12.67 -13.21 2.57
C ALA A 39 -12.41 -11.77 3.02
N GLY A 40 -11.79 -11.61 4.20
CA GLY A 40 -11.42 -10.30 4.75
C GLY A 40 -10.39 -9.55 3.88
N PRO A 41 -10.25 -8.23 4.07
CA PRO A 41 -9.36 -7.42 3.25
C PRO A 41 -7.89 -7.75 3.55
N ASP A 42 -7.06 -7.68 2.52
CA ASP A 42 -5.60 -7.75 2.67
C ASP A 42 -5.06 -6.34 2.99
N LEU A 43 -5.00 -6.02 4.29
CA LEU A 43 -4.52 -4.73 4.78
C LEU A 43 -3.09 -4.42 4.33
N LEU A 44 -2.23 -5.44 4.20
CA LEU A 44 -0.84 -5.26 3.80
C LEU A 44 -0.75 -4.72 2.37
N VAL A 45 -1.58 -5.28 1.47
CA VAL A 45 -1.72 -4.80 0.09
C VAL A 45 -2.30 -3.39 0.05
N VAL A 46 -3.42 -3.15 0.73
CA VAL A 46 -4.11 -1.84 0.68
C VAL A 46 -3.19 -0.73 1.18
N VAL A 47 -2.54 -0.91 2.34
CA VAL A 47 -1.60 0.09 2.89
C VAL A 47 -0.44 0.35 1.93
N THR A 48 0.12 -0.70 1.34
CA THR A 48 1.24 -0.56 0.40
C THR A 48 0.84 0.19 -0.86
N VAL A 49 -0.33 -0.09 -1.44
CA VAL A 49 -0.86 0.61 -2.62
C VAL A 49 -1.11 2.09 -2.30
N VAL A 50 -1.75 2.40 -1.16
CA VAL A 50 -1.98 3.79 -0.71
C VAL A 50 -0.66 4.55 -0.58
N TRP A 51 0.32 3.98 0.10
CA TRP A 51 1.62 4.63 0.31
C TRP A 51 2.41 4.77 -0.98
N ALA A 52 2.38 3.78 -1.87
CA ALA A 52 3.04 3.87 -3.17
C ALA A 52 2.45 4.96 -4.07
N ALA A 53 1.12 5.16 -4.08
CA ALA A 53 0.47 6.23 -4.83
C ALA A 53 0.74 7.62 -4.24
N ARG A 54 0.58 7.78 -2.92
CA ARG A 54 0.62 9.11 -2.28
C ARG A 54 2.01 9.56 -1.85
N GLN A 55 2.86 8.63 -1.44
CA GLN A 55 4.16 8.90 -0.85
C GLN A 55 5.27 8.01 -1.42
N PRO A 56 5.53 8.07 -2.75
CA PRO A 56 6.47 7.18 -3.44
C PRO A 56 7.90 7.22 -2.85
N LYS A 57 8.29 8.35 -2.23
CA LYS A 57 9.61 8.52 -1.59
C LYS A 57 9.80 7.66 -0.33
N PHE A 58 8.72 7.21 0.32
CA PHE A 58 8.77 6.48 1.60
C PHE A 58 8.56 4.97 1.45
N THR A 59 8.17 4.50 0.26
CA THR A 59 7.92 3.08 -0.04
C THR A 59 8.92 2.57 -1.09
N PRO A 60 10.24 2.54 -0.80
CA PRO A 60 11.20 2.08 -1.79
C PRO A 60 10.90 0.62 -2.17
N PRO A 61 10.97 0.24 -3.46
CA PRO A 61 10.65 -1.11 -3.92
C PRO A 61 11.41 -2.20 -3.16
N LEU A 62 12.66 -1.94 -2.77
CA LEU A 62 13.46 -2.85 -1.94
C LEU A 62 12.83 -3.13 -0.57
N LEU A 63 12.26 -2.12 0.09
CA LEU A 63 11.60 -2.31 1.39
C LEU A 63 10.30 -3.08 1.23
N VAL A 64 9.54 -2.80 0.16
CA VAL A 64 8.34 -3.58 -0.20
C VAL A 64 8.73 -5.04 -0.46
N ALA A 65 9.80 -5.28 -1.21
CA ALA A 65 10.31 -6.62 -1.46
C ALA A 65 10.62 -7.36 -0.15
N LEU A 66 11.35 -6.73 0.77
CA LEU A 66 11.68 -7.32 2.07
C LEU A 66 10.44 -7.62 2.92
N VAL A 67 9.50 -6.67 3.00
CA VAL A 67 8.26 -6.85 3.78
C VAL A 67 7.41 -7.97 3.23
N PHE A 68 7.20 -8.02 1.91
CA PHE A 68 6.36 -9.07 1.30
C PHE A 68 7.08 -10.41 1.21
N LEU A 69 8.39 -10.44 1.06
CA LEU A 69 9.16 -11.68 1.17
C LEU A 69 9.06 -12.25 2.58
N LEU A 70 9.19 -11.39 3.61
CA LEU A 70 8.98 -11.78 4.99
C LEU A 70 7.53 -12.27 5.21
N ALA A 71 6.54 -11.58 4.63
CA ALA A 71 5.15 -12.01 4.68
C ALA A 71 4.96 -13.39 4.04
N ASP A 72 5.55 -13.63 2.87
CA ASP A 72 5.45 -14.90 2.17
C ASP A 72 6.04 -16.04 3.02
N LEU A 73 7.20 -15.81 3.64
CA LEU A 73 7.86 -16.78 4.53
C LEU A 73 7.06 -17.04 5.82
N LEU A 74 6.61 -15.98 6.51
CA LEU A 74 5.91 -16.08 7.79
C LEU A 74 4.52 -16.72 7.66
N LEU A 75 3.82 -16.43 6.55
CA LEU A 75 2.46 -16.93 6.30
C LEU A 75 2.47 -18.25 5.52
N MET A 76 3.63 -18.89 5.35
CA MET A 76 3.80 -20.14 4.61
C MET A 76 3.18 -20.10 3.20
N ARG A 77 3.28 -18.93 2.55
CA ARG A 77 2.89 -18.72 1.14
C ARG A 77 4.09 -19.03 0.24
N PRO A 78 3.88 -19.22 -1.08
CA PRO A 78 4.99 -19.45 -2.01
C PRO A 78 6.01 -18.31 -1.92
N PRO A 79 7.27 -18.59 -1.53
CA PRO A 79 8.23 -17.56 -1.18
C PRO A 79 8.55 -16.66 -2.37
N GLY A 80 8.34 -15.35 -2.20
CA GLY A 80 8.72 -14.32 -3.17
C GLY A 80 7.72 -14.08 -4.29
N LEU A 81 6.63 -14.86 -4.39
CA LEU A 81 5.62 -14.66 -5.43
C LEU A 81 4.87 -13.34 -5.22
N MET A 82 4.32 -13.13 -4.02
CA MET A 82 3.60 -11.88 -3.73
C MET A 82 4.58 -10.71 -3.69
N ALA A 83 5.78 -10.93 -3.17
CA ALA A 83 6.84 -9.92 -3.18
C ALA A 83 7.13 -9.40 -4.59
N ALA A 84 7.34 -10.29 -5.56
CA ALA A 84 7.60 -9.90 -6.95
C ALA A 84 6.44 -9.11 -7.55
N VAL A 85 5.20 -9.58 -7.38
CA VAL A 85 3.99 -8.90 -7.89
C VAL A 85 3.85 -7.50 -7.27
N MET A 86 4.07 -7.38 -5.97
CA MET A 86 3.94 -6.11 -5.26
C MET A 86 5.03 -5.11 -5.62
N VAL A 87 6.27 -5.56 -5.81
CA VAL A 87 7.36 -4.70 -6.28
C VAL A 87 7.01 -4.10 -7.64
N LEU A 88 6.56 -4.92 -8.59
CA LEU A 88 6.16 -4.45 -9.92
C LEU A 88 4.97 -3.48 -9.85
N ALA A 89 3.94 -3.82 -9.07
CA ALA A 89 2.77 -2.97 -8.91
C ALA A 89 3.13 -1.62 -8.29
N VAL A 90 4.00 -1.62 -7.27
CA VAL A 90 4.49 -0.41 -6.62
C VAL A 90 5.29 0.43 -7.61
N GLU A 91 6.19 -0.14 -8.40
CA GLU A 91 6.93 0.63 -9.41
C GLU A 91 6.00 1.30 -10.43
N VAL A 92 5.02 0.57 -10.95
CA VAL A 92 4.04 1.11 -11.90
C VAL A 92 3.26 2.26 -11.26
N LEU A 93 2.84 2.11 -10.01
CA LEU A 93 2.07 3.13 -9.31
C LEU A 93 2.92 4.36 -8.97
N GLN A 94 4.18 4.18 -8.58
CA GLN A 94 5.12 5.29 -8.33
C GLN A 94 5.43 6.08 -9.61
N ARG A 95 5.55 5.41 -10.76
CA ARG A 95 5.70 6.08 -12.06
C ARG A 95 4.48 6.93 -12.42
N ARG A 96 3.28 6.50 -12.01
CA ARG A 96 2.01 7.22 -12.22
C ARG A 96 1.77 8.32 -11.18
N ALA A 97 2.43 8.26 -10.02
CA ALA A 97 2.20 9.18 -8.90
C ALA A 97 2.25 10.69 -9.27
N PRO A 98 3.17 11.20 -10.12
CA PRO A 98 3.17 12.61 -10.52
C PRO A 98 1.89 13.03 -11.26
N SER A 99 1.38 12.16 -12.15
CA SER A 99 0.14 12.40 -12.90
C SER A 99 -1.09 12.34 -11.98
N LEU A 100 -1.09 11.43 -11.00
CA LEU A 100 -2.18 11.29 -10.03
C LEU A 100 -2.31 12.50 -9.09
N ARG A 101 -1.22 13.20 -8.78
CA ARG A 101 -1.26 14.39 -7.90
C ARG A 101 -2.07 15.56 -8.46
N ALA A 102 -2.15 15.68 -9.78
CA ALA A 102 -2.95 16.71 -10.45
C ALA A 102 -4.38 16.24 -10.78
N SER A 103 -4.68 14.96 -10.53
CA SER A 103 -5.93 14.32 -10.88
C SER A 103 -6.96 14.42 -9.74
N THR A 104 -8.22 14.12 -10.05
CA THR A 104 -9.27 14.01 -9.03
C THR A 104 -9.07 12.75 -8.18
N PHE A 105 -9.64 12.75 -6.97
CA PHE A 105 -9.63 11.57 -6.11
C PHE A 105 -10.28 10.34 -6.78
N ALA A 106 -11.31 10.54 -7.61
CA ALA A 106 -11.96 9.46 -8.35
C ALA A 106 -10.99 8.76 -9.31
N ILE A 107 -10.13 9.51 -10.01
CA ILE A 107 -9.10 8.95 -10.90
C ILE A 107 -8.04 8.22 -10.07
N GLU A 108 -7.57 8.80 -8.96
CA GLU A 108 -6.64 8.14 -8.05
C GLU A 108 -7.19 6.78 -7.58
N TRP A 109 -8.44 6.76 -7.11
CA TRP A 109 -9.11 5.56 -6.66
C TRP A 109 -9.32 4.54 -7.78
N ALA A 110 -9.71 4.96 -8.98
CA ALA A 110 -9.83 4.09 -10.14
C ALA A 110 -8.48 3.45 -10.52
N THR A 111 -7.38 4.21 -10.46
CA THR A 111 -6.04 3.65 -10.72
C THR A 111 -5.58 2.67 -9.64
N ALA A 112 -5.89 2.94 -8.37
CA ALA A 112 -5.63 2.00 -7.29
C ALA A 112 -6.46 0.72 -7.43
N ALA A 113 -7.73 0.85 -7.82
CA ALA A 113 -8.61 -0.29 -8.07
C ALA A 113 -8.11 -1.16 -9.22
N ALA A 114 -7.70 -0.54 -10.34
CA ALA A 114 -7.08 -1.25 -11.44
C ALA A 114 -5.80 -1.97 -11.01
N ALA A 115 -4.93 -1.32 -10.22
CA ALA A 115 -3.72 -1.94 -9.69
C ALA A 115 -4.02 -3.15 -8.80
N MET A 116 -4.99 -3.04 -7.89
CA MET A 116 -5.40 -4.14 -7.02
C MET A 116 -6.00 -5.33 -7.80
N LEU A 117 -6.81 -5.05 -8.83
CA LEU A 117 -7.31 -6.08 -9.74
C LEU A 117 -6.16 -6.76 -10.51
N THR A 118 -5.18 -6.00 -10.99
CA THR A 118 -4.00 -6.57 -11.66
C THR A 118 -3.17 -7.42 -10.70
N ILE A 119 -2.90 -6.95 -9.48
CA ILE A 119 -2.21 -7.72 -8.44
C ILE A 119 -2.94 -9.04 -8.18
N MET A 120 -4.26 -8.98 -8.00
CA MET A 120 -5.10 -10.17 -7.81
C MET A 120 -4.96 -11.17 -8.95
N LEU A 121 -5.07 -10.71 -10.20
CA LEU A 121 -4.98 -11.57 -11.39
C LEU A 121 -3.59 -12.19 -11.53
N VAL A 122 -2.53 -11.38 -11.44
CA VAL A 122 -1.15 -11.85 -11.61
C VAL A 122 -0.78 -12.82 -10.50
N TYR A 123 -1.10 -12.53 -9.25
CA TYR A 123 -0.85 -13.43 -8.13
C TYR A 123 -1.61 -14.75 -8.30
N ARG A 124 -2.90 -14.68 -8.67
CA ARG A 124 -3.71 -15.88 -8.92
C ARG A 124 -3.15 -16.74 -10.05
N LEU A 125 -2.68 -16.13 -11.14
CA LEU A 125 -2.01 -16.82 -12.25
C LEU A 125 -0.69 -17.45 -11.81
N GLY A 126 0.11 -16.73 -11.02
CA GLY A 126 1.33 -17.24 -10.41
C GLY A 126 1.07 -18.50 -9.57
N LEU A 127 0.04 -18.48 -8.71
CA LEU A 127 -0.37 -19.67 -7.95
C LEU A 127 -0.76 -20.85 -8.86
N MET A 128 -1.22 -20.62 -10.10
CA MET A 128 -1.44 -21.70 -11.07
C MET A 128 -0.14 -22.34 -11.52
N VAL A 129 0.87 -21.53 -11.83
CA VAL A 129 2.19 -22.00 -12.25
C VAL A 129 2.88 -22.81 -11.15
N PHE A 130 2.70 -22.40 -9.89
CA PHE A 130 3.26 -23.09 -8.73
C PHE A 130 2.41 -24.27 -8.21
N PHE A 131 1.30 -24.61 -8.86
CA PHE A 131 0.38 -25.68 -8.43
C PHE A 131 -0.14 -25.52 -6.98
N VAL A 132 -0.28 -24.28 -6.52
CA VAL A 132 -0.74 -23.97 -5.15
C VAL A 132 -2.26 -23.86 -5.13
N GLU A 133 -2.89 -24.39 -4.08
CA GLU A 133 -4.33 -24.26 -3.87
C GLU A 133 -4.75 -22.79 -3.76
N ARG A 134 -5.85 -22.44 -4.43
CA ARG A 134 -6.35 -21.07 -4.51
C ARG A 134 -7.71 -20.99 -3.86
N ALA A 135 -8.00 -19.85 -3.24
CA ALA A 135 -9.37 -19.52 -2.91
C ALA A 135 -10.25 -19.50 -4.17
N SER A 136 -11.55 -19.83 -3.98
CA SER A 136 -12.53 -19.73 -5.06
C SER A 136 -12.51 -18.32 -5.67
N LEU A 137 -12.83 -18.22 -6.95
CA LEU A 137 -12.77 -16.93 -7.67
C LEU A 137 -13.66 -15.88 -6.98
N GLY A 138 -14.84 -16.28 -6.50
CA GLY A 138 -15.75 -15.42 -5.75
C GLY A 138 -15.13 -14.86 -4.47
N LEU A 139 -14.42 -15.67 -3.69
CA LEU A 139 -13.73 -15.21 -2.46
C LEU A 139 -12.61 -14.23 -2.78
N THR A 140 -11.83 -14.48 -3.84
CA THR A 140 -10.75 -13.58 -4.24
C THR A 140 -11.27 -12.24 -4.78
N LEU A 141 -12.36 -12.26 -5.56
CA LEU A 141 -13.03 -11.03 -6.01
C LEU A 141 -13.60 -10.25 -4.83
N MET A 142 -14.25 -10.93 -3.89
CA MET A 142 -14.79 -10.32 -2.68
C MET A 142 -13.70 -9.60 -1.89
N GLN A 143 -12.58 -10.26 -1.62
CA GLN A 143 -11.43 -9.66 -0.95
C GLN A 143 -10.90 -8.44 -1.72
N THR A 144 -10.83 -8.53 -3.05
CA THR A 144 -10.36 -7.42 -3.89
C THR A 144 -11.32 -6.24 -3.86
N ILE A 145 -12.64 -6.48 -3.89
CA ILE A 145 -13.66 -5.45 -3.71
C ILE A 145 -13.51 -4.80 -2.34
N MET A 146 -13.34 -5.59 -1.28
CA MET A 146 -13.09 -5.05 0.06
C MET A 146 -11.83 -4.18 0.10
N ASN A 147 -10.74 -4.60 -0.53
CA ASN A 147 -9.51 -3.82 -0.64
C ASN A 147 -9.75 -2.47 -1.34
N ILE A 148 -10.49 -2.49 -2.45
CA ILE A 148 -10.86 -1.29 -3.22
C ILE A 148 -11.72 -0.34 -2.38
N SER A 149 -12.71 -0.87 -1.67
CA SER A 149 -13.59 -0.10 -0.78
C SER A 149 -12.84 0.45 0.45
N LEU A 150 -11.82 -0.26 0.91
CA LEU A 150 -11.00 0.16 2.06
C LEU A 150 -9.96 1.21 1.70
N TYR A 151 -9.56 1.31 0.43
CA TYR A 151 -8.57 2.28 -0.03
C TYR A 151 -8.89 3.74 0.40
N PRO A 152 -10.11 4.28 0.14
CA PRO A 152 -10.49 5.61 0.65
C PRO A 152 -10.36 5.77 2.16
N LEU A 153 -10.74 4.74 2.94
CA LEU A 153 -10.66 4.78 4.40
C LEU A 153 -9.20 4.89 4.87
N ILE A 154 -8.30 4.08 4.30
CA ILE A 154 -6.86 4.14 4.63
C ILE A 154 -6.25 5.46 4.15
N VAL A 155 -6.71 5.99 3.02
CA VAL A 155 -6.31 7.33 2.56
C VAL A 155 -6.69 8.41 3.59
N MET A 156 -7.91 8.37 4.13
CA MET A 156 -8.36 9.34 5.15
C MET A 156 -7.58 9.18 6.48
N LEU A 157 -7.33 7.94 6.91
CA LEU A 157 -6.54 7.68 8.11
C LEU A 157 -5.09 8.15 7.94
N SER A 158 -4.48 7.86 6.78
CA SER A 158 -3.08 8.25 6.50
C SER A 158 -2.92 9.75 6.33
N SER A 159 -3.91 10.46 5.76
CA SER A 159 -3.87 11.93 5.68
C SER A 159 -4.03 12.59 7.06
N GLY A 160 -4.88 12.02 7.93
CA GLY A 160 -5.04 12.47 9.32
C GLY A 160 -3.81 12.22 10.19
N LEU A 161 -3.18 11.04 10.07
CA LEU A 161 -2.00 10.66 10.87
C LEU A 161 -0.69 11.30 10.40
N PHE A 162 -0.49 11.44 9.08
CA PHE A 162 0.79 11.92 8.51
C PHE A 162 0.77 13.37 8.01
N GLY A 163 -0.38 14.05 8.10
CA GLY A 163 -0.49 15.49 8.35
C GLY A 163 0.54 16.39 7.67
N VAL A 164 0.71 16.29 6.34
CA VAL A 164 1.33 17.39 5.58
C VAL A 164 0.24 18.42 5.37
N ARG A 165 0.12 19.35 6.34
CA ARG A 165 -0.56 20.63 6.08
C ARG A 165 0.00 21.17 4.76
N ARG A 166 -0.88 21.58 3.84
CA ARG A 166 -0.47 22.40 2.69
C ARG A 166 0.37 23.53 3.27
N ALA A 167 1.65 23.63 2.87
CA ALA A 167 2.40 24.83 3.17
C ALA A 167 1.58 25.99 2.58
N PRO A 168 1.24 27.03 3.37
CA PRO A 168 0.55 28.18 2.81
C PRO A 168 1.37 28.68 1.62
N VAL A 169 0.67 29.05 0.54
CA VAL A 169 1.26 29.81 -0.56
C VAL A 169 2.07 30.92 0.10
N ARG A 170 3.38 30.91 -0.12
CA ARG A 170 4.22 32.03 0.30
C ARG A 170 3.73 33.19 -0.55
N GLU A 171 2.88 34.06 0.03
CA GLU A 171 2.73 35.43 -0.43
C GLU A 171 4.14 36.01 -0.44
N THR A 172 4.75 35.91 -1.62
CA THR A 172 6.03 36.54 -1.89
C THR A 172 5.63 37.98 -2.10
N GLY A 173 6.03 38.83 -1.15
CA GLY A 173 5.39 40.10 -0.85
C GLY A 173 5.01 40.93 -2.06
N MET A 174 3.73 41.32 -2.10
CA MET A 174 3.36 42.63 -2.58
C MET A 174 4.03 43.64 -1.65
N GLY A 175 5.12 44.27 -2.09
CA GLY A 175 5.93 45.13 -1.22
C GLY A 175 7.18 45.70 -1.87
N ALA A 176 7.10 46.12 -3.13
CA ALA A 176 7.94 47.19 -3.64
C ALA A 176 6.99 48.24 -4.22
N ALA A 177 6.44 49.04 -3.32
CA ALA A 177 5.81 50.29 -3.64
C ALA A 177 6.89 51.30 -4.04
N THR A 178 6.53 52.12 -5.03
CA THR A 178 7.07 53.45 -5.41
C THR A 178 8.52 53.55 -5.84
#